data_AF-A0A835A675-F1
#
_entry.id   AF-A0A835A675-F1
#
_cell.length_a   1.000
_cell.length_b   1.000
_cell.length_c   1.000
_cell.angle_alpha   90.00
_cell.angle_beta   90.00
_cell.angle_gamma   90.00
#
_symmetry.space_group_name_H-M   'P 1'
#
loop_
_entity.id
_entity.type
_entity.pdbx_description
1 polymer ?
#
loop_
_entity_poly.entity_id
_entity_poly.type
_entity_poly.pdbx_seq_one_letter_code
_entity_poly.pdbx_strand_id
1 'polypeptide(L)'
;MGETAKSVADRIAHLQASEEDKERLACLDMCAEEYKDAAAGIREVAKGIASSGTKKRLGDAAMPLIMVDDALNICEEEFKMIHKPSPLATENAKFLKEVGITIVTPVPISTRASRVRLYALVPLEEPRCRLEFSKRQELVRGGGCGNCRGLLRNRTNKTMKLLQAIASLFFLLVCFTSTSNASTLHEVCHSLTTEHHKHAGHHKHTISYHDCVKFFEADKGSATADKRGLAAIGAKIIGATAKSVSDRIDHLRASEKDKERLDCLNECAKLYKGAAAEIGKVTKGITSGTNRTLGDAATTLGTVLDAPSTCEEGFKKIHKPSPLAPEDAKFYKQVAITLFATGTL
;
A
#
# COMPACT_ATOMS: atom_id res chain seq x y z
N MET A 1 10.27 -1.68 -19.61
CA MET A 1 9.75 -1.13 -18.34
C MET A 1 9.90 0.39 -18.27
N GLY A 2 11.12 0.95 -18.31
CA GLY A 2 11.32 2.42 -18.24
C GLY A 2 10.69 3.21 -19.40
N GLU A 3 10.83 2.74 -20.65
CA GLU A 3 10.19 3.37 -21.82
C GLU A 3 8.66 3.26 -21.78
N THR A 4 8.14 2.19 -21.19
CA THR A 4 6.70 1.91 -21.08
C THR A 4 6.01 2.82 -20.06
N ALA A 5 6.61 3.03 -18.88
CA ALA A 5 6.09 3.95 -17.88
C ALA A 5 6.09 5.41 -18.37
N LYS A 6 7.11 5.79 -19.15
CA LYS A 6 7.19 7.10 -19.81
C LYS A 6 6.05 7.28 -20.83
N SER A 7 5.78 6.26 -21.64
CA SER A 7 4.68 6.27 -22.63
C SER A 7 3.29 6.47 -22.00
N VAL A 8 3.04 5.90 -20.82
CA VAL A 8 1.77 6.09 -20.11
C VAL A 8 1.65 7.50 -19.55
N ALA A 9 2.71 8.03 -18.93
CA ALA A 9 2.73 9.40 -18.41
C ALA A 9 2.54 10.46 -19.50
N ASP A 10 3.23 10.31 -20.64
CA ASP A 10 3.11 11.23 -21.79
C ASP A 10 1.68 11.25 -22.36
N ARG A 11 0.96 10.13 -22.26
CA ARG A 11 -0.42 9.99 -22.76
C ARG A 11 -1.46 10.49 -21.77
N ILE A 12 -1.26 10.31 -20.47
CA ILE A 12 -2.07 10.98 -19.44
C ILE A 12 -1.96 12.50 -19.61
N ALA A 13 -0.75 13.02 -19.82
CA ALA A 13 -0.52 14.44 -20.09
C ALA A 13 -1.24 14.92 -21.37
N HIS A 14 -1.25 14.12 -22.43
CA HIS A 14 -2.02 14.43 -23.64
C HIS A 14 -3.53 14.44 -23.37
N LEU A 15 -4.05 13.48 -22.59
CA LEU A 15 -5.48 13.43 -22.24
C LEU A 15 -5.88 14.65 -21.41
N GLN A 16 -5.09 15.01 -20.40
CA GLN A 16 -5.29 16.22 -19.58
C GLN A 16 -5.34 17.49 -20.43
N ALA A 17 -4.48 17.59 -21.45
CA ALA A 17 -4.44 18.75 -22.34
C ALA A 17 -5.65 18.86 -23.29
N SER A 18 -6.36 17.75 -23.52
CA SER A 18 -7.52 17.67 -24.42
C SER A 18 -8.88 17.58 -23.72
N GLU A 19 -8.90 17.46 -22.39
CA GLU A 19 -10.12 17.21 -21.62
C GLU A 19 -10.73 18.54 -21.13
N GLU A 20 -11.93 18.86 -21.61
CA GLU A 20 -12.65 20.09 -21.24
C GLU A 20 -13.54 19.88 -20.00
N ASP A 21 -13.81 18.62 -19.66
CA ASP A 21 -14.64 18.25 -18.52
C ASP A 21 -13.84 18.31 -17.20
N LYS A 22 -14.20 19.26 -16.33
CA LYS A 22 -13.50 19.52 -15.06
C LYS A 22 -13.49 18.32 -14.11
N GLU A 23 -14.52 17.48 -14.13
CA GLU A 23 -14.58 16.29 -13.27
C GLU A 23 -13.65 15.21 -13.80
N ARG A 24 -13.59 15.02 -15.13
CA ARG A 24 -12.65 14.08 -15.75
C ARG A 24 -11.22 14.55 -15.60
N LEU A 25 -10.97 15.85 -15.68
CA LEU A 25 -9.65 16.44 -15.45
C LEU A 25 -9.16 16.18 -14.02
N ALA A 26 -10.02 16.34 -13.02
CA ALA A 26 -9.68 16.02 -11.63
C ALA A 26 -9.33 14.53 -11.42
N CYS A 27 -10.08 13.62 -12.05
CA CYS A 27 -9.76 12.19 -12.04
C CYS A 27 -8.43 11.89 -12.75
N LEU A 28 -8.14 12.56 -13.88
CA LEU A 28 -6.89 12.40 -14.61
C LEU A 28 -5.69 12.94 -13.83
N ASP A 29 -5.82 14.06 -13.11
CA ASP A 29 -4.78 14.61 -12.24
C ASP A 29 -4.43 13.67 -11.10
N MET A 30 -5.44 13.06 -10.47
CA MET A 30 -5.26 12.06 -9.42
C MET A 30 -4.57 10.80 -9.97
N CYS A 31 -5.00 10.32 -11.13
CA CYS A 31 -4.35 9.21 -11.82
C CYS A 31 -2.89 9.52 -12.18
N ALA A 32 -2.59 10.73 -12.63
CA ALA A 32 -1.24 11.14 -13.02
C ALA A 32 -0.25 11.06 -11.86
N GLU A 33 -0.65 11.48 -10.65
CA GLU A 33 0.21 11.43 -9.47
C GLU A 33 0.44 9.98 -8.98
N GLU A 34 -0.59 9.14 -8.94
CA GLU A 34 -0.44 7.72 -8.58
C GLU A 34 0.51 6.98 -9.55
N TYR A 35 0.39 7.28 -10.85
CA TYR A 35 1.28 6.72 -11.86
C TYR A 35 2.71 7.19 -11.75
N LYS A 36 2.91 8.43 -11.36
CA LYS A 36 4.23 9.03 -11.16
C LYS A 36 4.94 8.40 -9.96
N ASP A 37 4.20 8.08 -8.90
CA ASP A 37 4.71 7.36 -7.74
C ASP A 37 5.05 5.90 -8.07
N ALA A 38 4.17 5.19 -8.80
CA ALA A 38 4.46 3.84 -9.29
C ALA A 38 5.69 3.82 -10.23
N ALA A 39 5.81 4.80 -11.13
CA ALA A 39 6.94 4.94 -12.04
C ALA A 39 8.25 5.32 -11.31
N ALA A 40 8.19 6.04 -10.20
CA ALA A 40 9.34 6.29 -9.33
C ALA A 40 9.80 4.98 -8.66
N GLY A 41 8.87 4.19 -8.12
CA GLY A 41 9.16 2.87 -7.56
C GLY A 41 9.85 1.92 -8.55
N ILE A 42 9.33 1.84 -9.79
CA ILE A 42 9.94 1.04 -10.87
C ILE A 42 11.36 1.52 -11.18
N ARG A 43 11.61 2.84 -11.22
CA ARG A 43 12.93 3.40 -11.51
C ARG A 43 13.95 3.04 -10.43
N GLU A 44 13.56 3.07 -9.15
CA GLU A 44 14.46 2.69 -8.06
C GLU A 44 14.77 1.19 -8.08
N VAL A 45 13.79 0.33 -8.38
CA VAL A 45 14.05 -1.11 -8.57
C VAL A 45 14.97 -1.36 -9.77
N ALA A 46 14.78 -0.64 -10.88
CA ALA A 46 15.65 -0.75 -12.05
C ALA A 46 17.11 -0.34 -11.75
N LYS A 47 17.33 0.72 -10.97
CA LYS A 47 18.67 1.13 -10.49
C LYS A 47 19.29 0.07 -9.57
N GLY A 48 18.50 -0.55 -8.69
CA GLY A 48 18.93 -1.65 -7.84
C GLY A 48 19.34 -2.90 -8.64
N ILE A 49 18.64 -3.21 -9.73
CA ILE A 49 18.98 -4.32 -10.62
C ILE A 49 20.28 -4.02 -11.39
N ALA A 50 20.44 -2.81 -11.92
CA ALA A 50 21.62 -2.40 -12.69
C ALA A 50 22.92 -2.41 -11.85
N SER A 51 22.82 -2.16 -10.53
CA SER A 51 23.96 -2.11 -9.61
C SER A 51 24.36 -3.45 -9.00
N SER A 52 23.49 -4.47 -9.01
CA SER A 52 23.67 -5.71 -8.23
C SER A 52 24.09 -6.96 -9.02
N GLY A 53 24.17 -6.88 -10.35
CA GLY A 53 24.85 -7.88 -11.21
C GLY A 53 24.39 -9.35 -11.08
N THR A 54 23.27 -9.66 -10.43
CA THR A 54 22.86 -11.05 -10.15
C THR A 54 21.38 -11.32 -10.38
N LYS A 55 21.08 -12.45 -11.04
CA LYS A 55 19.75 -13.00 -11.41
C LYS A 55 18.79 -13.31 -10.24
N LYS A 56 19.07 -12.90 -9.00
CA LYS A 56 18.45 -13.50 -7.80
C LYS A 56 17.20 -12.81 -7.26
N ARG A 57 16.52 -11.89 -7.96
CA ARG A 57 15.31 -11.25 -7.41
C ARG A 57 14.22 -10.95 -8.44
N LEU A 58 13.51 -12.01 -8.86
CA LEU A 58 12.24 -11.85 -9.58
C LEU A 58 11.11 -11.39 -8.63
N GLY A 59 11.23 -11.67 -7.32
CA GLY A 59 10.27 -11.26 -6.28
C GLY A 59 10.23 -9.75 -6.04
N ASP A 60 11.37 -9.06 -6.10
CA ASP A 60 11.45 -7.61 -5.88
C ASP A 60 10.87 -6.81 -7.07
N ALA A 61 10.80 -7.42 -8.26
CA ALA A 61 10.18 -6.85 -9.44
C ALA A 61 8.66 -7.07 -9.51
N ALA A 62 8.10 -7.97 -8.68
CA ALA A 62 6.67 -8.21 -8.63
C ALA A 62 5.91 -7.08 -7.93
N MET A 63 6.50 -6.49 -6.88
CA MET A 63 5.85 -5.41 -6.12
C MET A 63 5.57 -4.15 -6.96
N PRO A 64 6.51 -3.63 -7.78
CA PRO A 64 6.22 -2.49 -8.63
C PRO A 64 5.17 -2.76 -9.72
N LEU A 65 5.02 -4.02 -10.17
CA LEU A 65 3.98 -4.40 -11.12
C LEU A 65 2.59 -4.46 -10.48
N ILE A 66 2.52 -4.91 -9.21
CA ILE A 66 1.29 -4.86 -8.41
C ILE A 66 0.88 -3.40 -8.19
N MET A 67 1.82 -2.51 -7.88
CA MET A 67 1.53 -1.08 -7.71
C MET A 67 0.98 -0.42 -9.00
N VAL A 68 1.43 -0.85 -10.19
CA VAL A 68 0.89 -0.34 -11.46
C VAL A 68 -0.51 -0.90 -11.75
N ASP A 69 -0.76 -2.18 -11.45
CA ASP A 69 -2.11 -2.77 -11.60
C ASP A 69 -3.10 -2.13 -10.61
N ASP A 70 -2.67 -1.87 -9.38
CA ASP A 70 -3.47 -1.18 -8.37
C ASP A 70 -3.76 0.27 -8.77
N ALA A 71 -2.76 1.04 -9.23
CA ALA A 71 -2.96 2.40 -9.75
C ALA A 71 -3.95 2.41 -10.93
N LEU A 72 -3.88 1.39 -11.79
CA LEU A 72 -4.79 1.22 -12.91
C LEU A 72 -6.22 0.90 -12.50
N ASN A 73 -6.39 -0.01 -11.54
CA ASN A 73 -7.68 -0.38 -11.00
C ASN A 73 -8.32 0.82 -10.25
N ILE A 74 -7.52 1.60 -9.51
CA ILE A 74 -7.96 2.82 -8.83
C ILE A 74 -8.51 3.82 -9.86
N CYS A 75 -7.76 4.08 -10.93
CA CYS A 75 -8.22 4.93 -12.01
C CYS A 75 -9.52 4.43 -12.63
N GLU A 76 -9.67 3.12 -12.85
CA GLU A 76 -10.90 2.57 -13.42
C GLU A 76 -12.13 2.76 -12.51
N GLU A 77 -11.97 2.58 -11.20
CA GLU A 77 -13.05 2.76 -10.22
C GLU A 77 -13.45 4.23 -10.05
N GLU A 78 -12.50 5.16 -10.09
CA GLU A 78 -12.79 6.61 -10.06
C GLU A 78 -13.63 7.05 -11.27
N PHE A 79 -13.28 6.58 -12.48
CA PHE A 79 -14.08 6.86 -13.67
C PHE A 79 -15.48 6.23 -13.60
N LYS A 80 -15.63 5.05 -12.97
CA LYS A 80 -16.94 4.43 -12.72
C LYS A 80 -17.81 5.26 -11.77
N MET A 81 -17.22 5.87 -10.73
CA MET A 81 -17.94 6.69 -9.76
C MET A 81 -18.57 7.94 -10.39
N ILE A 82 -17.95 8.51 -11.41
CA ILE A 82 -18.51 9.64 -12.19
C ILE A 82 -19.39 9.18 -13.37
N HIS A 83 -19.73 7.90 -13.46
CA HIS A 83 -20.51 7.29 -14.55
C HIS A 83 -19.96 7.55 -15.96
N LYS A 84 -18.62 7.71 -16.11
CA LYS A 84 -17.98 7.95 -17.41
C LYS A 84 -17.04 6.78 -17.74
N PRO A 85 -16.95 6.37 -19.02
CA PRO A 85 -16.00 5.33 -19.41
C PRO A 85 -14.57 5.85 -19.24
N SER A 86 -13.70 5.01 -18.66
CA SER A 86 -12.27 5.29 -18.56
C SER A 86 -11.63 5.24 -19.97
N PRO A 87 -10.91 6.28 -20.40
CA PRO A 87 -10.15 6.24 -21.65
C PRO A 87 -9.00 5.22 -21.60
N LEU A 88 -8.62 4.76 -20.40
CA LEU A 88 -7.48 3.86 -20.17
C LEU A 88 -7.85 2.37 -20.27
N ALA A 89 -9.14 2.00 -20.22
CA ALA A 89 -9.57 0.59 -20.16
C ALA A 89 -9.11 -0.25 -21.38
N THR A 90 -9.18 0.29 -22.59
CA THR A 90 -8.70 -0.37 -23.82
C THR A 90 -7.18 -0.52 -23.85
N GLU A 91 -6.49 0.33 -23.09
CA GLU A 91 -5.04 0.47 -23.11
C GLU A 91 -4.38 -0.44 -22.08
N ASN A 92 -5.06 -0.73 -20.97
CA ASN A 92 -4.66 -1.71 -19.97
C ASN A 92 -4.46 -3.09 -20.61
N ALA A 93 -5.40 -3.49 -21.47
CA ALA A 93 -5.33 -4.74 -22.22
C ALA A 93 -4.15 -4.77 -23.20
N LYS A 94 -3.77 -3.62 -23.78
CA LYS A 94 -2.63 -3.50 -24.69
C LYS A 94 -1.30 -3.49 -23.93
N PHE A 95 -1.24 -2.77 -22.80
CA PHE A 95 -0.10 -2.69 -21.89
C PHE A 95 0.30 -4.09 -21.38
N LEU A 96 -0.65 -4.83 -20.79
CA LEU A 96 -0.43 -6.18 -20.27
C LEU A 96 0.08 -7.15 -21.34
N LYS A 97 -0.44 -7.01 -22.57
CA LYS A 97 -0.03 -7.81 -23.73
C LYS A 97 1.40 -7.47 -24.20
N GLU A 98 1.80 -6.20 -24.16
CA GLU A 98 3.14 -5.76 -24.57
C GLU A 98 4.24 -6.13 -23.57
N VAL A 99 3.93 -6.21 -22.27
CA VAL A 99 4.88 -6.74 -21.26
C VAL A 99 4.90 -8.27 -21.18
N GLY A 100 4.21 -8.97 -22.09
CA GLY A 100 4.19 -10.43 -22.14
C GLY A 100 3.41 -11.10 -21.00
N ILE A 101 2.56 -10.34 -20.30
CA ILE A 101 1.73 -10.84 -19.20
C ILE A 101 0.37 -11.26 -19.79
N THR A 102 0.14 -12.57 -19.86
CA THR A 102 -1.20 -13.09 -20.19
C THR A 102 -1.97 -13.35 -18.89
N ILE A 103 -3.00 -12.55 -18.61
CA ILE A 103 -3.94 -12.84 -17.52
C ILE A 103 -4.77 -14.07 -17.95
N VAL A 104 -4.51 -15.21 -17.33
CA VAL A 104 -5.41 -16.37 -17.46
C VAL A 104 -6.66 -16.08 -16.64
N THR A 105 -7.83 -16.32 -17.21
CA THR A 105 -9.13 -16.04 -16.58
C THR A 105 -9.24 -16.68 -15.19
N PRO A 106 -9.97 -16.04 -14.25
CA PRO A 106 -10.04 -16.52 -12.87
C PRO A 106 -10.73 -17.89 -12.81
N VAL A 107 -10.06 -18.87 -12.21
CA VAL A 107 -10.72 -20.10 -11.75
C VAL A 107 -11.51 -19.73 -10.49
N PRO A 108 -12.85 -19.91 -10.46
CA PRO A 108 -13.62 -19.66 -9.26
C PRO A 108 -13.29 -20.74 -8.23
N ILE A 109 -12.51 -20.39 -7.21
CA ILE A 109 -12.39 -21.21 -6.02
C ILE A 109 -13.58 -20.87 -5.13
N SER A 110 -14.62 -21.71 -5.19
CA SER A 110 -15.75 -21.64 -4.29
C SER A 110 -15.34 -22.09 -2.90
N THR A 111 -14.96 -21.14 -2.04
CA THR A 111 -15.19 -21.24 -0.59
C THR A 111 -15.57 -19.86 -0.06
N ARG A 112 -16.59 -19.84 0.82
CA ARG A 112 -17.08 -18.63 1.48
C ARG A 112 -15.97 -18.05 2.36
N ALA A 113 -15.78 -16.73 2.23
CA ALA A 113 -14.76 -15.89 2.86
C ALA A 113 -13.41 -15.85 2.14
N SER A 114 -13.11 -14.67 1.58
CA SER A 114 -11.85 -14.25 0.94
C SER A 114 -11.67 -14.64 -0.54
N ARG A 115 -11.92 -13.66 -1.44
CA ARG A 115 -11.41 -13.69 -2.81
C ARG A 115 -9.93 -13.33 -2.79
N VAL A 116 -9.06 -14.33 -2.73
CA VAL A 116 -7.63 -14.14 -3.01
C VAL A 116 -7.42 -14.43 -4.51
N ARG A 117 -6.93 -13.45 -5.27
CA ARG A 117 -6.48 -13.67 -6.66
C ARG A 117 -5.02 -14.13 -6.60
N LEU A 118 -4.76 -15.36 -7.07
CA LEU A 118 -3.40 -15.88 -7.22
C LEU A 118 -2.97 -15.67 -8.68
N TYR A 119 -1.90 -14.89 -8.89
CA TYR A 119 -1.32 -14.70 -10.22
C TYR A 119 -0.08 -15.59 -10.35
N ALA A 120 -0.05 -16.45 -11.37
CA ALA A 120 1.14 -17.20 -11.75
C ALA A 120 1.86 -16.47 -12.89
N LEU A 121 3.12 -16.09 -12.67
CA LEU A 121 4.00 -15.57 -13.72
C LEU A 121 4.78 -16.75 -14.31
N VAL A 122 4.57 -17.05 -15.60
CA VAL A 122 5.37 -18.03 -16.34
C VAL A 122 6.29 -17.26 -17.31
N PRO A 123 7.63 -17.40 -17.22
CA PRO A 123 8.52 -16.81 -18.19
C PRO A 123 8.42 -17.55 -19.53
N LEU A 124 8.22 -16.80 -20.62
CA LEU A 124 8.35 -17.30 -22.00
C LEU A 124 9.77 -17.01 -22.49
N GLU A 125 10.69 -17.96 -22.34
CA GLU A 125 11.98 -17.95 -23.05
C GLU A 125 12.24 -19.32 -23.70
N GLU A 126 11.80 -19.51 -24.95
CA GLU A 126 12.62 -19.97 -26.09
C GLU A 126 11.79 -20.23 -27.37
N PRO A 127 12.27 -19.86 -28.57
CA PRO A 127 11.55 -20.01 -29.83
C PRO A 127 11.87 -21.36 -30.51
N ARG A 128 11.38 -22.48 -29.96
CA ARG A 128 11.43 -23.78 -30.66
C ARG A 128 10.21 -24.68 -30.46
N CYS A 129 9.02 -24.12 -30.28
CA CYS A 129 7.78 -24.89 -30.41
C CYS A 129 6.70 -24.06 -31.11
N ARG A 130 6.95 -23.68 -32.36
CA ARG A 130 5.93 -23.12 -33.26
C ARG A 130 5.72 -24.06 -34.44
N LEU A 131 5.33 -25.31 -34.15
CA LEU A 131 4.76 -26.30 -35.07
C LEU A 131 4.63 -27.62 -34.31
N GLU A 132 3.54 -27.82 -33.56
CA GLU A 132 3.02 -29.15 -33.13
C GLU A 132 1.74 -29.00 -32.26
N PHE A 133 0.92 -27.96 -32.47
CA PHE A 133 -0.39 -27.81 -31.80
C PHE A 133 -1.58 -27.82 -32.77
N SER A 134 -1.38 -28.33 -34.00
CA SER A 134 -2.42 -28.31 -35.04
C SER A 134 -2.72 -29.67 -35.70
N LYS A 135 -2.27 -30.80 -35.16
CA LYS A 135 -2.66 -32.12 -35.71
C LYS A 135 -2.55 -33.24 -34.67
N ARG A 136 -3.58 -33.40 -33.84
CA ARG A 136 -3.89 -34.65 -33.13
C ARG A 136 -5.38 -34.70 -32.77
N GLN A 137 -6.20 -34.60 -33.80
CA GLN A 137 -7.38 -35.46 -33.91
C GLN A 137 -7.05 -36.48 -35.00
N GLU A 138 -7.54 -37.70 -34.81
CA GLU A 138 -7.45 -38.89 -35.67
C GLU A 138 -6.34 -39.93 -35.38
N LEU A 139 -6.84 -41.17 -35.32
CA LEU A 139 -6.21 -42.47 -35.57
C LEU A 139 -5.70 -43.30 -34.38
N VAL A 140 -6.67 -44.05 -33.86
CA VAL A 140 -6.59 -45.41 -33.33
C VAL A 140 -6.18 -46.40 -34.45
N ARG A 141 -5.04 -47.13 -34.27
CA ARG A 141 -4.78 -48.57 -34.59
C ARG A 141 -3.29 -48.82 -34.92
N GLY A 142 -2.73 -49.88 -34.31
CA GLY A 142 -1.78 -50.77 -35.01
C GLY A 142 -0.36 -50.93 -34.45
N GLY A 143 -0.17 -51.93 -33.58
CA GLY A 143 0.85 -53.00 -33.65
C GLY A 143 2.35 -52.74 -33.90
N GLY A 144 3.19 -53.25 -32.97
CA GLY A 144 4.21 -54.27 -33.31
C GLY A 144 5.71 -53.93 -33.24
N CYS A 145 6.42 -54.69 -32.37
CA CYS A 145 7.86 -55.07 -32.37
C CYS A 145 8.95 -53.95 -32.28
N GLY A 146 10.08 -54.10 -31.60
CA GLY A 146 10.70 -55.21 -30.87
C GLY A 146 12.08 -54.77 -30.32
N ASN A 147 12.53 -55.51 -29.30
CA ASN A 147 13.82 -55.51 -28.59
C ASN A 147 14.98 -54.58 -29.04
N CYS A 148 15.52 -53.83 -28.07
CA CYS A 148 16.96 -53.69 -27.89
C CYS A 148 17.35 -53.70 -26.40
N ARG A 149 18.26 -54.66 -26.10
CA ARG A 149 19.12 -54.89 -24.92
C ARG A 149 19.31 -53.66 -24.01
N GLY A 150 19.24 -53.75 -22.69
CA GLY A 150 19.85 -54.78 -21.84
C GLY A 150 21.26 -54.32 -21.43
N LEU A 151 21.44 -54.09 -20.12
CA LEU A 151 22.70 -53.84 -19.40
C LEU A 151 23.28 -52.42 -19.49
N LEU A 152 22.75 -51.49 -18.68
CA LEU A 152 23.49 -50.45 -17.94
C LEU A 152 22.54 -49.56 -17.11
N ARG A 153 21.62 -50.15 -16.32
CA ARG A 153 20.72 -49.32 -15.49
C ARG A 153 20.16 -50.06 -14.29
N ASN A 154 21.01 -50.44 -13.33
CA ASN A 154 20.47 -50.84 -12.02
C ASN A 154 21.29 -50.44 -10.79
N ARG A 155 22.29 -49.55 -10.94
CA ARG A 155 23.09 -49.03 -9.81
C ARG A 155 22.99 -47.52 -9.59
N THR A 156 21.99 -46.85 -10.17
CA THR A 156 21.77 -45.40 -10.01
C THR A 156 20.36 -45.02 -9.55
N ASN A 157 19.41 -45.97 -9.54
CA ASN A 157 18.01 -45.64 -9.29
C ASN A 157 17.68 -45.42 -7.80
N LYS A 158 18.44 -46.04 -6.87
CA LYS A 158 18.26 -45.82 -5.42
C LYS A 158 18.90 -44.51 -4.94
N THR A 159 20.07 -44.15 -5.47
CA THR A 159 20.77 -42.91 -5.10
C THR A 159 20.12 -41.68 -5.71
N MET A 160 19.59 -41.76 -6.95
CA MET A 160 18.84 -40.65 -7.56
C MET A 160 17.51 -40.35 -6.84
N LYS A 161 16.80 -41.38 -6.36
CA LYS A 161 15.57 -41.19 -5.56
C LYS A 161 15.84 -40.58 -4.18
N LEU A 162 16.97 -40.93 -3.55
CA LEU A 162 17.38 -40.35 -2.27
C LEU A 162 17.81 -38.89 -2.44
N LEU A 163 18.59 -38.57 -3.47
CA LEU A 163 19.00 -37.20 -3.81
C LEU A 163 17.79 -36.31 -4.18
N GLN A 164 16.81 -36.85 -4.90
CA GLN A 164 15.58 -36.12 -5.24
C GLN A 164 14.72 -35.85 -4.01
N ALA A 165 14.58 -36.83 -3.10
CA ALA A 165 13.84 -36.64 -1.85
C ALA A 165 14.53 -35.64 -0.91
N ILE A 166 15.87 -35.70 -0.79
CA ILE A 166 16.66 -34.75 0.00
C ILE A 166 16.59 -33.34 -0.61
N ALA A 167 16.68 -33.21 -1.94
CA ALA A 167 16.54 -31.93 -2.62
C ALA A 167 15.14 -31.33 -2.44
N SER A 168 14.08 -32.15 -2.50
CA SER A 168 12.71 -31.69 -2.20
C SER A 168 12.53 -31.25 -0.75
N LEU A 169 13.14 -31.95 0.21
CA LEU A 169 13.09 -31.57 1.62
C LEU A 169 13.87 -30.26 1.89
N PHE A 170 15.02 -30.09 1.25
CA PHE A 170 15.80 -28.85 1.29
C PHE A 170 15.05 -27.68 0.64
N PHE A 171 14.39 -27.90 -0.49
CA PHE A 171 13.57 -26.90 -1.16
C PHE A 171 12.38 -26.47 -0.31
N LEU A 172 11.71 -27.43 0.36
CA LEU A 172 10.65 -27.13 1.33
C LEU A 172 11.19 -26.34 2.53
N LEU A 173 12.32 -26.73 3.12
CA LEU A 173 12.97 -25.99 4.23
C LEU A 173 13.34 -24.56 3.83
N VAL A 174 13.89 -24.34 2.64
CA VAL A 174 14.22 -22.99 2.11
C VAL A 174 12.94 -22.18 1.82
N CYS A 175 11.86 -22.81 1.36
CA CYS A 175 10.56 -22.16 1.17
C CYS A 175 9.89 -21.78 2.50
N PHE A 176 9.97 -22.63 3.53
CA PHE A 176 9.44 -22.33 4.87
C PHE A 176 10.21 -21.18 5.55
N THR A 177 11.50 -21.01 5.28
CA THR A 177 12.27 -19.85 5.79
C THR A 177 12.07 -18.57 4.96
N SER A 178 11.42 -18.67 3.79
CA SER A 178 11.24 -17.55 2.85
C SER A 178 9.82 -16.98 2.87
N THR A 179 9.01 -17.26 3.90
CA THR A 179 7.90 -16.38 4.23
C THR A 179 8.51 -15.04 4.60
N SER A 180 8.58 -14.13 3.63
CA SER A 180 8.80 -12.71 3.86
C SER A 180 7.78 -12.29 4.91
N ASN A 181 8.19 -12.27 6.17
CA ASN A 181 7.43 -11.60 7.22
C ASN A 181 7.51 -10.12 6.83
N ALA A 182 6.56 -9.66 6.00
CA ALA A 182 6.32 -8.25 5.88
C ALA A 182 6.20 -7.75 7.32
N SER A 183 6.99 -6.75 7.69
CA SER A 183 6.93 -6.21 9.04
C SER A 183 5.47 -5.84 9.31
N THR A 184 4.97 -6.11 10.52
CA THR A 184 3.59 -5.77 10.89
C THR A 184 3.30 -4.28 10.61
N LEU A 185 4.33 -3.44 10.70
CA LEU A 185 4.33 -2.04 10.27
C LEU A 185 3.91 -1.88 8.80
N HIS A 186 4.55 -2.59 7.87
CA HIS A 186 4.23 -2.51 6.44
C HIS A 186 2.81 -3.03 6.15
N GLU A 187 2.36 -4.10 6.82
CA GLU A 187 0.99 -4.60 6.69
C GLU A 187 -0.04 -3.54 7.14
N VAL A 188 0.18 -2.91 8.30
CA VAL A 188 -0.69 -1.86 8.82
C VAL A 188 -0.71 -0.65 7.87
N CYS A 189 0.45 -0.19 7.42
CA CYS A 189 0.53 0.98 6.55
C CYS A 189 -0.07 0.75 5.16
N HIS A 190 0.10 -0.45 4.58
CA HIS A 190 -0.54 -0.79 3.30
C HIS A 190 -2.06 -0.89 3.45
N SER A 191 -2.53 -1.48 4.56
CA SER A 191 -3.96 -1.59 4.83
C SER A 191 -4.59 -0.20 5.03
N LEU A 192 -3.91 0.69 5.75
CA LEU A 192 -4.34 2.06 5.96
C LEU A 192 -4.51 2.80 4.65
N THR A 193 -3.53 2.73 3.75
CA THR A 193 -3.64 3.43 2.46
C THR A 193 -4.81 2.89 1.67
N THR A 194 -4.94 1.57 1.55
CA THR A 194 -6.05 0.94 0.82
C THR A 194 -7.43 1.36 1.36
N GLU A 195 -7.60 1.43 2.69
CA GLU A 195 -8.87 1.88 3.28
C GLU A 195 -9.08 3.39 3.16
N HIS A 196 -8.03 4.20 3.35
CA HIS A 196 -8.13 5.66 3.24
C HIS A 196 -8.45 6.12 1.82
N HIS A 197 -7.97 5.40 0.79
CA HIS A 197 -8.31 5.68 -0.61
C HIS A 197 -9.80 5.44 -0.91
N LYS A 198 -10.46 4.47 -0.27
CA LYS A 198 -11.90 4.22 -0.44
C LYS A 198 -12.79 5.35 0.10
N HIS A 199 -12.24 6.19 0.98
CA HIS A 199 -12.97 7.27 1.66
C HIS A 199 -12.41 8.67 1.35
N ALA A 200 -11.47 8.78 0.41
CA ALA A 200 -10.72 10.01 0.12
C ALA A 200 -11.59 11.18 -0.35
N GLY A 201 -12.82 10.93 -0.82
CA GLY A 201 -13.78 11.96 -1.22
C GLY A 201 -14.20 12.96 -0.11
N HIS A 202 -13.86 12.70 1.16
CA HIS A 202 -14.31 13.53 2.29
C HIS A 202 -13.19 14.14 3.17
N HIS A 203 -11.92 13.79 2.97
CA HIS A 203 -10.84 14.24 3.87
C HIS A 203 -9.74 15.03 3.14
N LYS A 204 -9.52 16.29 3.58
CA LYS A 204 -8.52 17.22 3.03
C LYS A 204 -7.06 16.76 3.17
N HIS A 205 -6.79 15.74 4.00
CA HIS A 205 -5.45 15.28 4.32
C HIS A 205 -5.28 13.81 3.94
N THR A 206 -4.83 13.55 2.71
CA THR A 206 -4.45 12.21 2.26
C THR A 206 -3.25 11.69 3.05
N ILE A 207 -3.35 10.46 3.54
CA ILE A 207 -2.27 9.75 4.25
C ILE A 207 -1.65 8.76 3.26
N SER A 208 -0.39 9.03 2.88
CA SER A 208 0.35 8.12 2.00
C SER A 208 0.98 6.96 2.79
N TYR A 209 1.38 5.91 2.09
CA TYR A 209 2.13 4.80 2.66
C TYR A 209 3.42 5.31 3.32
N HIS A 210 4.12 6.21 2.64
CA HIS A 210 5.34 6.84 3.14
C HIS A 210 5.09 7.67 4.41
N ASP A 211 3.98 8.40 4.51
CA ASP A 211 3.62 9.14 5.73
C ASP A 211 3.45 8.19 6.92
N CYS A 212 2.78 7.05 6.72
CA CYS A 212 2.58 6.04 7.75
C CYS A 212 3.90 5.39 8.20
N VAL A 213 4.75 4.99 7.27
CA VAL A 213 6.05 4.38 7.58
C VAL A 213 6.92 5.37 8.35
N LYS A 214 7.07 6.60 7.84
CA LYS A 214 7.87 7.65 8.47
C LYS A 214 7.36 8.02 9.86
N PHE A 215 6.05 7.97 10.08
CA PHE A 215 5.47 8.17 11.39
C PHE A 215 5.97 7.14 12.40
N PHE A 216 5.92 5.85 12.06
CA PHE A 216 6.36 4.78 12.96
C PHE A 216 7.89 4.71 13.10
N GLU A 217 8.65 5.03 12.05
CA GLU A 217 10.12 5.07 12.08
C GLU A 217 10.69 6.14 13.04
N ALA A 218 9.86 7.07 13.51
CA ALA A 218 10.23 7.98 14.59
C ALA A 218 10.55 7.24 15.91
N ASP A 219 10.11 5.99 16.08
CA ASP A 219 10.49 5.12 17.19
C ASP A 219 11.13 3.82 16.65
N LYS A 220 12.36 3.52 17.11
CA LYS A 220 13.10 2.32 16.69
C LYS A 220 12.39 1.02 17.08
N GLY A 221 11.53 1.05 18.10
CA GLY A 221 10.75 -0.11 18.53
C GLY A 221 9.74 -0.59 17.48
N SER A 222 9.37 0.24 16.52
CA SER A 222 8.36 -0.08 15.51
C SER A 222 8.77 -1.19 14.55
N ALA A 223 10.07 -1.43 14.38
CA ALA A 223 10.59 -2.45 13.45
C ALA A 223 10.20 -3.89 13.86
N THR A 224 10.00 -4.13 15.16
CA THR A 224 9.68 -5.45 15.73
C THR A 224 8.35 -5.47 16.49
N ALA A 225 7.59 -4.38 16.45
CA ALA A 225 6.33 -4.27 17.15
C ALA A 225 5.23 -5.07 16.45
N ASP A 226 4.39 -5.74 17.23
CA ASP A 226 3.11 -6.27 16.75
C ASP A 226 2.08 -5.11 16.59
N LYS A 227 0.85 -5.42 16.15
CA LYS A 227 -0.19 -4.39 15.91
C LYS A 227 -0.43 -3.54 17.16
N ARG A 228 -0.45 -4.18 18.33
CA ARG A 228 -0.68 -3.51 19.61
C ARG A 228 0.51 -2.64 20.03
N GLY A 229 1.72 -3.12 19.82
CA GLY A 229 2.95 -2.37 20.01
C GLY A 229 3.00 -1.14 19.10
N LEU A 230 2.61 -1.27 17.84
CA LEU A 230 2.49 -0.13 16.91
C LEU A 230 1.43 0.88 17.40
N ALA A 231 0.25 0.44 17.82
CA ALA A 231 -0.76 1.34 18.38
C ALA A 231 -0.24 2.09 19.62
N ALA A 232 0.49 1.41 20.51
CA ALA A 232 1.09 2.02 21.70
C ALA A 232 2.20 3.02 21.34
N ILE A 233 3.04 2.69 20.37
CA ILE A 233 4.06 3.61 19.83
C ILE A 233 3.39 4.83 19.20
N GLY A 234 2.34 4.62 18.40
CA GLY A 234 1.58 5.71 17.80
C GLY A 234 1.01 6.66 18.85
N ALA A 235 0.36 6.11 19.89
CA ALA A 235 -0.18 6.88 21.02
C ALA A 235 0.90 7.71 21.74
N LYS A 236 2.10 7.13 21.94
CA LYS A 236 3.26 7.83 22.51
C LYS A 236 3.71 9.00 21.63
N ILE A 237 3.84 8.78 20.33
CA ILE A 237 4.28 9.82 19.39
C ILE A 237 3.27 10.98 19.35
N ILE A 238 1.97 10.69 19.22
CA ILE A 238 0.95 11.75 19.19
C ILE A 238 0.85 12.48 20.53
N GLY A 239 1.07 11.81 21.67
CA GLY A 239 1.11 12.48 22.96
C GLY A 239 2.24 13.51 23.05
N ALA A 240 3.42 13.16 22.53
CA ALA A 240 4.54 14.09 22.42
C ALA A 240 4.23 15.25 21.44
N THR A 241 3.61 14.96 20.29
CA THR A 241 3.20 16.01 19.35
C THR A 241 2.17 16.96 19.96
N ALA A 242 1.11 16.46 20.61
CA ALA A 242 0.08 17.29 21.23
C ALA A 242 0.67 18.25 22.27
N LYS A 243 1.64 17.76 23.07
CA LYS A 243 2.40 18.59 24.00
C LYS A 243 3.22 19.66 23.28
N SER A 244 3.96 19.28 22.23
CA SER A 244 4.73 20.24 21.43
C SER A 244 3.86 21.32 20.78
N VAL A 245 2.66 20.97 20.33
CA VAL A 245 1.70 21.95 19.78
C VAL A 245 1.16 22.86 20.87
N SER A 246 0.87 22.31 22.06
CA SER A 246 0.49 23.12 23.23
C SER A 246 1.57 24.15 23.59
N ASP A 247 2.84 23.73 23.64
CA ASP A 247 3.97 24.63 23.92
C ASP A 247 4.11 25.72 22.83
N ARG A 248 3.89 25.34 21.56
CA ARG A 248 3.87 26.28 20.44
C ARG A 248 2.76 27.32 20.58
N ILE A 249 1.57 26.91 20.97
CA ILE A 249 0.43 27.80 21.22
C ILE A 249 0.76 28.78 22.34
N ASP A 250 1.34 28.31 23.45
CA ASP A 250 1.73 29.18 24.57
C ASP A 250 2.76 30.23 24.15
N HIS A 251 3.73 29.85 23.32
CA HIS A 251 4.66 30.81 22.72
C HIS A 251 3.97 31.86 21.83
N LEU A 252 3.01 31.45 21.00
CA LEU A 252 2.25 32.38 20.16
C LEU A 252 1.45 33.36 21.03
N ARG A 253 0.74 32.85 22.05
CA ARG A 253 -0.07 33.65 22.99
C ARG A 253 0.75 34.71 23.71
N ALA A 254 1.99 34.42 24.10
CA ALA A 254 2.85 35.36 24.80
C ALA A 254 3.23 36.60 23.96
N SER A 255 3.19 36.48 22.63
CA SER A 255 3.61 37.55 21.69
C SER A 255 2.45 38.14 20.87
N GLU A 256 1.27 37.53 20.93
CA GLU A 256 0.10 37.93 20.15
C GLU A 256 -0.50 39.23 20.69
N LYS A 257 -0.69 40.20 19.79
CA LYS A 257 -1.24 41.52 20.11
C LYS A 257 -2.68 41.68 19.66
N ASP A 258 -3.09 40.87 18.68
CA ASP A 258 -4.44 40.87 18.15
C ASP A 258 -5.36 40.07 19.08
N LYS A 259 -6.37 40.74 19.65
CA LYS A 259 -7.27 40.14 20.65
C LYS A 259 -8.06 38.95 20.10
N GLU A 260 -8.55 39.04 18.87
CA GLU A 260 -9.32 37.96 18.25
C GLU A 260 -8.45 36.73 18.00
N ARG A 261 -7.21 36.92 17.51
CA ARG A 261 -6.24 35.82 17.37
C ARG A 261 -5.87 35.23 18.72
N LEU A 262 -5.68 36.06 19.75
CA LEU A 262 -5.39 35.61 21.10
C LEU A 262 -6.53 34.74 21.67
N ASP A 263 -7.78 35.13 21.45
CA ASP A 263 -8.95 34.34 21.86
C ASP A 263 -9.00 33.00 21.13
N CYS A 264 -8.75 32.98 19.80
CA CYS A 264 -8.62 31.73 19.06
C CYS A 264 -7.50 30.83 19.61
N LEU A 265 -6.32 31.40 19.89
CA LEU A 265 -5.19 30.67 20.48
C LEU A 265 -5.53 30.12 21.87
N ASN A 266 -6.31 30.85 22.68
CA ASN A 266 -6.77 30.37 23.99
C ASN A 266 -7.69 29.14 23.86
N GLU A 267 -8.60 29.14 22.88
CA GLU A 267 -9.46 27.98 22.62
C GLU A 267 -8.66 26.79 22.07
N CYS A 268 -7.74 27.02 21.13
CA CYS A 268 -6.83 25.98 20.64
C CYS A 268 -5.98 25.39 21.77
N ALA A 269 -5.51 26.20 22.72
CA ALA A 269 -4.76 25.71 23.89
C ALA A 269 -5.58 24.73 24.74
N LYS A 270 -6.87 25.01 24.94
CA LYS A 270 -7.78 24.11 25.68
C LYS A 270 -7.98 22.79 24.93
N LEU A 271 -8.20 22.87 23.61
CA LEU A 271 -8.36 21.69 22.75
C LEU A 271 -7.12 20.78 22.81
N TYR A 272 -5.93 21.33 22.60
CA TYR A 272 -4.70 20.55 22.58
C TYR A 272 -4.29 20.01 23.96
N LYS A 273 -4.53 20.76 25.03
CA LYS A 273 -4.34 20.26 26.40
C LYS A 273 -5.32 19.12 26.72
N GLY A 274 -6.58 19.24 26.30
CA GLY A 274 -7.58 18.19 26.39
C GLY A 274 -7.15 16.95 25.60
N ALA A 275 -6.75 17.13 24.34
CA ALA A 275 -6.25 16.07 23.48
C ALA A 275 -5.08 15.31 24.11
N ALA A 276 -4.09 16.02 24.69
CA ALA A 276 -2.96 15.39 25.37
C ALA A 276 -3.41 14.53 26.58
N ALA A 277 -4.39 15.00 27.35
CA ALA A 277 -4.95 14.24 28.47
C ALA A 277 -5.71 12.98 27.99
N GLU A 278 -6.50 13.11 26.92
CA GLU A 278 -7.24 12.00 26.30
C GLU A 278 -6.29 10.95 25.69
N ILE A 279 -5.22 11.36 25.03
CA ILE A 279 -4.15 10.45 24.54
C ILE A 279 -3.52 9.66 25.70
N GLY A 280 -3.38 10.29 26.87
CA GLY A 280 -2.94 9.60 28.08
C GLY A 280 -3.88 8.44 28.48
N LYS A 281 -5.19 8.58 28.26
CA LYS A 281 -6.16 7.50 28.48
C LYS A 281 -6.09 6.44 27.39
N VAL A 282 -5.96 6.85 26.13
CA VAL A 282 -5.74 5.95 24.98
C VAL A 282 -4.55 5.03 25.24
N THR A 283 -3.43 5.58 25.69
CA THR A 283 -2.23 4.81 26.02
C THR A 283 -2.52 3.74 27.06
N LYS A 284 -3.20 4.10 28.16
CA LYS A 284 -3.61 3.14 29.20
C LYS A 284 -4.56 2.07 28.66
N GLY A 285 -5.51 2.46 27.82
CA GLY A 285 -6.46 1.55 27.18
C GLY A 285 -5.76 0.49 26.33
N ILE A 286 -4.86 0.92 25.45
CA ILE A 286 -4.03 0.05 24.62
C ILE A 286 -3.16 -0.86 25.50
N THR A 287 -2.54 -0.35 26.56
CA THR A 287 -1.72 -1.15 27.49
C THR A 287 -2.53 -2.17 28.30
N SER A 288 -3.81 -1.93 28.56
CA SER A 288 -4.67 -2.92 29.22
C SER A 288 -5.14 -4.03 28.26
N GLY A 289 -5.50 -3.67 27.01
CA GLY A 289 -5.75 -4.63 25.93
C GLY A 289 -7.06 -5.41 26.01
N THR A 290 -8.01 -4.97 26.84
CA THR A 290 -9.35 -5.57 26.80
C THR A 290 -10.15 -4.98 25.62
N ASN A 291 -11.06 -5.74 25.04
CA ASN A 291 -11.89 -5.27 23.92
C ASN A 291 -12.62 -3.96 24.25
N ARG A 292 -13.11 -3.83 25.50
CA ARG A 292 -13.76 -2.61 25.98
C ARG A 292 -12.81 -1.42 25.95
N THR A 293 -11.62 -1.57 26.55
CA THR A 293 -10.64 -0.49 26.63
C THR A 293 -10.02 -0.12 25.29
N LEU A 294 -9.97 -1.06 24.34
CA LEU A 294 -9.55 -0.80 22.96
C LEU A 294 -10.63 -0.04 22.18
N GLY A 295 -11.90 -0.42 22.33
CA GLY A 295 -13.03 0.33 21.79
C GLY A 295 -13.07 1.76 22.33
N ASP A 296 -12.95 1.93 23.65
CA ASP A 296 -12.89 3.24 24.29
C ASP A 296 -11.70 4.06 23.74
N ALA A 297 -10.52 3.44 23.58
CA ALA A 297 -9.35 4.10 23.01
C ALA A 297 -9.56 4.57 21.56
N ALA A 298 -10.17 3.75 20.71
CA ALA A 298 -10.49 4.14 19.34
C ALA A 298 -11.50 5.29 19.29
N THR A 299 -12.56 5.25 20.11
CA THR A 299 -13.52 6.36 20.23
C THR A 299 -12.84 7.64 20.70
N THR A 300 -12.00 7.56 21.73
CA THR A 300 -11.24 8.72 22.24
C THR A 300 -10.31 9.29 21.17
N LEU A 301 -9.62 8.46 20.39
CA LEU A 301 -8.79 8.91 19.27
C LEU A 301 -9.61 9.63 18.19
N GLY A 302 -10.85 9.19 17.93
CA GLY A 302 -11.79 9.91 17.07
C GLY A 302 -12.05 11.34 17.56
N THR A 303 -12.29 11.53 18.86
CA THR A 303 -12.45 12.89 19.43
C THR A 303 -11.16 13.73 19.36
N VAL A 304 -10.00 13.11 19.58
CA VAL A 304 -8.70 13.78 19.47
C VAL A 304 -8.42 14.24 18.03
N LEU A 305 -8.89 13.48 17.04
CA LEU A 305 -8.72 13.78 15.62
C LEU A 305 -9.40 15.08 15.19
N ASP A 306 -10.45 15.50 15.90
CA ASP A 306 -11.22 16.72 15.61
C ASP A 306 -10.57 18.01 16.16
N ALA A 307 -9.54 17.90 17.00
CA ALA A 307 -8.91 19.08 17.61
C ALA A 307 -8.26 20.03 16.57
N PRO A 308 -7.47 19.55 15.58
CA PRO A 308 -6.95 20.37 14.48
C PRO A 308 -8.03 21.15 13.72
N SER A 309 -9.07 20.47 13.23
CA SER A 309 -10.10 21.11 12.42
C SER A 309 -10.88 22.15 13.22
N THR A 310 -11.19 21.85 14.49
CA THR A 310 -11.86 22.79 15.39
C THR A 310 -11.01 24.04 15.65
N CYS A 311 -9.69 23.88 15.81
CA CYS A 311 -8.78 25.01 15.97
C CYS A 311 -8.72 25.88 14.69
N GLU A 312 -8.53 25.26 13.52
CA GLU A 312 -8.51 25.95 12.23
C GLU A 312 -9.83 26.68 11.93
N GLU A 313 -10.97 26.09 12.30
CA GLU A 313 -12.28 26.71 12.16
C GLU A 313 -12.41 27.99 12.99
N GLY A 314 -11.78 28.05 14.17
CA GLY A 314 -11.73 29.26 14.99
C GLY A 314 -11.10 30.42 14.22
N PHE A 315 -9.93 30.19 13.60
CA PHE A 315 -9.24 31.18 12.78
C PHE A 315 -10.02 31.55 11.51
N LYS A 316 -10.68 30.56 10.89
CA LYS A 316 -11.54 30.79 9.72
C LYS A 316 -12.73 31.71 10.04
N LYS A 317 -13.36 31.55 11.21
CA LYS A 317 -14.51 32.38 11.65
C LYS A 317 -14.14 33.85 11.82
N ILE A 318 -12.90 34.15 12.20
CA ILE A 318 -12.38 35.52 12.30
C ILE A 318 -11.71 36.01 11.01
N HIS A 319 -11.77 35.23 9.93
CA HIS A 319 -11.16 35.52 8.63
C HIS A 319 -9.64 35.79 8.69
N LYS A 320 -8.93 35.12 9.59
CA LYS A 320 -7.46 35.24 9.72
C LYS A 320 -6.77 33.91 9.43
N PRO A 321 -5.56 33.92 8.87
CA PRO A 321 -4.80 32.70 8.67
C PRO A 321 -4.35 32.14 10.02
N SER A 322 -4.55 30.83 10.19
CA SER A 322 -4.07 30.11 11.37
C SER A 322 -2.54 30.04 11.37
N PRO A 323 -1.88 30.40 12.48
CA PRO A 323 -0.45 30.18 12.67
C PRO A 323 -0.08 28.71 12.97
N LEU A 324 -1.08 27.82 13.11
CA LEU A 324 -0.91 26.42 13.50
C LEU A 324 -1.21 25.43 12.36
N ALA A 325 -1.61 25.91 11.18
CA ALA A 325 -2.04 25.04 10.08
C ALA A 325 -1.05 23.89 9.74
N PRO A 326 0.28 24.09 9.73
CA PRO A 326 1.23 22.99 9.52
C PRO A 326 1.22 21.96 10.66
N GLU A 327 1.20 22.42 11.91
CA GLU A 327 1.14 21.60 13.11
C GLU A 327 -0.16 20.80 13.19
N ASP A 328 -1.28 21.45 12.88
CA ASP A 328 -2.64 20.87 12.85
C ASP A 328 -2.76 19.78 11.79
N ALA A 329 -2.29 20.04 10.56
CA ALA A 329 -2.26 19.04 9.48
C ALA A 329 -1.37 17.84 9.82
N LYS A 330 -0.22 18.09 10.45
CA LYS A 330 0.68 17.02 10.92
C LYS A 330 0.01 16.19 12.02
N PHE A 331 -0.55 16.84 13.02
CA PHE A 331 -1.18 16.17 14.16
C PHE A 331 -2.36 15.31 13.70
N TYR A 332 -3.22 15.84 12.82
CA TYR A 332 -4.31 15.09 12.20
C TYR A 332 -3.85 13.77 11.59
N LYS A 333 -2.84 13.82 10.70
CA LYS A 333 -2.31 12.61 10.03
C LYS A 333 -1.82 11.58 11.05
N GLN A 334 -1.10 12.03 12.07
CA GLN A 334 -0.55 11.14 13.09
C GLN A 334 -1.63 10.47 13.95
N VAL A 335 -2.68 11.23 14.32
CA VAL A 335 -3.83 10.69 15.06
C VAL A 335 -4.60 9.69 14.20
N ALA A 336 -4.82 9.99 12.92
CA ALA A 336 -5.49 9.08 12.00
C ALA A 336 -4.74 7.76 11.79
N ILE A 337 -3.41 7.81 11.62
CA ILE A 337 -2.57 6.60 11.55
C ILE A 337 -2.70 5.78 12.85
N THR A 338 -2.66 6.44 14.01
CA THR A 338 -2.77 5.79 15.32
C THR A 338 -4.16 5.19 15.55
N LEU A 339 -5.21 5.88 15.14
CA LEU A 339 -6.60 5.42 15.19
C LEU A 339 -6.77 4.16 14.36
N PHE A 340 -6.26 4.15 13.13
CA PHE A 340 -6.30 2.97 12.28
C PHE A 340 -5.57 1.79 12.92
N ALA A 341 -4.32 1.99 13.36
CA ALA A 341 -3.56 0.93 14.03
C ALA A 341 -4.31 0.37 15.25
N THR A 342 -4.95 1.24 16.05
CA THR A 342 -5.77 0.85 17.21
C THR A 342 -7.03 0.10 16.81
N GLY A 343 -7.67 0.47 15.70
CA GLY A 343 -8.86 -0.20 15.16
C GLY A 343 -8.59 -1.58 14.57
N THR A 344 -7.33 -1.94 14.33
CA THR A 344 -6.94 -3.28 13.86
C THR A 344 -6.71 -4.31 14.99
N LEU A 345 -6.91 -3.91 16.25
CA LEU A 345 -6.62 -4.71 17.45
C LEU A 345 -7.76 -5.63 17.89
#